data_AF-V7BET7-F1
#
_entry.id   AF-V7BET7-F1
#
_cell.length_a   1.000
_cell.length_b   1.000
_cell.length_c   1.000
_cell.angle_alpha   90.00
_cell.angle_beta   90.00
_cell.angle_gamma   90.00
#
_symmetry.space_group_name_H-M   'P 1'
#
loop_
_entity.id
_entity.type
_entity.pdbx_description
1 polymer ?
#
loop_
_entity_poly.entity_id
_entity_poly.type
_entity_poly.pdbx_seq_one_letter_code
_entity_poly.pdbx_strand_id
1 'polypeptide(L)'
;MEITSSNNSCSSMMWFFKDKGFDENSVQGIFRRCRRLEDVHQDRASENWEYLRSIGIEERKLPTIVSKCPKILALDLYDKIMPTVECLRTLGTKPREVATAIAKFPHILSNSVEEKLCPLLAFFQALGIPEKHIGKMILLNPRLISYSIETKLTEIVNFLASLGLNKDGMIGKVIVKDPYIMGYSIEKRLAYFTVPQ
;
A
#
# COMPACT_ATOMS: atom_id res chain seq x y z
N MET A 1 -37.02 14.94 -19.67
CA MET A 1 -36.37 13.69 -20.14
C MET A 1 -35.00 13.63 -19.49
N GLU A 2 -34.93 13.04 -18.30
CA GLU A 2 -33.64 12.70 -17.68
C GLU A 2 -33.29 11.29 -18.16
N ILE A 3 -32.26 11.19 -18.99
CA ILE A 3 -31.79 9.93 -19.54
C ILE A 3 -30.96 9.22 -18.46
N THR A 4 -31.37 8.00 -18.19
CA THR A 4 -30.80 7.01 -17.27
C THR A 4 -29.43 6.53 -17.75
N SER A 5 -28.36 7.29 -17.48
CA SER A 5 -26.98 6.88 -17.81
C SER A 5 -26.41 5.84 -16.83
N SER A 6 -27.07 5.56 -15.71
CA SER A 6 -26.54 4.72 -14.62
C SER A 6 -26.59 3.21 -14.89
N ASN A 7 -27.42 2.73 -15.82
CA ASN A 7 -27.59 1.28 -16.07
C ASN A 7 -26.56 0.68 -17.04
N ASN A 8 -25.85 1.50 -17.83
CA ASN A 8 -24.93 1.00 -18.85
C ASN A 8 -23.49 0.78 -18.33
N SER A 9 -23.01 1.66 -17.44
CA SER A 9 -21.64 1.59 -16.89
C SER A 9 -21.42 0.37 -15.98
N CYS A 10 -22.38 0.07 -15.10
CA CYS A 10 -22.33 -1.11 -14.22
C CYS A 10 -22.27 -2.42 -15.04
N SER A 11 -23.00 -2.49 -16.16
CA SER A 11 -22.99 -3.65 -17.07
C SER A 11 -21.65 -3.83 -17.78
N SER A 12 -21.00 -2.74 -18.19
CA SER A 12 -19.68 -2.76 -18.84
C SER A 12 -18.57 -3.17 -17.87
N MET A 13 -18.51 -2.60 -16.66
CA MET A 13 -17.54 -3.01 -15.64
C MET A 13 -17.77 -4.45 -15.16
N MET A 14 -19.01 -4.92 -15.08
CA MET A 14 -19.33 -6.32 -14.80
C MET A 14 -18.72 -7.26 -15.84
N TRP A 15 -18.83 -6.92 -17.14
CA TRP A 15 -18.23 -7.70 -18.22
C TRP A 15 -16.71 -7.68 -18.16
N PHE A 16 -16.09 -6.53 -17.87
CA PHE A 16 -14.64 -6.43 -17.65
C PHE A 16 -14.17 -7.42 -16.57
N PHE A 17 -14.84 -7.47 -15.42
CA PHE A 17 -14.46 -8.41 -14.37
C PHE A 17 -14.66 -9.87 -14.79
N LYS A 18 -15.73 -10.18 -15.52
CA LYS A 18 -15.96 -11.54 -16.04
C LYS A 18 -14.85 -11.95 -17.04
N ASP A 19 -14.45 -11.07 -17.94
CA ASP A 19 -13.33 -11.28 -18.88
C ASP A 19 -12.01 -11.53 -18.14
N LYS A 20 -11.76 -10.81 -17.04
CA LYS A 20 -10.57 -11.00 -16.19
C LYS A 20 -10.66 -12.21 -15.24
N GLY A 21 -11.70 -13.05 -15.38
CA GLY A 21 -11.84 -14.32 -14.67
C GLY A 21 -12.35 -14.20 -13.23
N PHE A 22 -13.00 -13.09 -12.86
CA PHE A 22 -13.64 -12.98 -11.55
C PHE A 22 -14.98 -13.71 -11.53
N ASP A 23 -15.26 -14.42 -10.44
CA ASP A 23 -16.58 -14.96 -10.17
C ASP A 23 -17.56 -13.87 -9.71
N GLU A 24 -18.85 -14.12 -9.90
CA GLU A 24 -19.90 -13.14 -9.63
C GLU A 24 -19.96 -12.69 -8.16
N ASN A 25 -19.66 -13.58 -7.20
CA ASN A 25 -19.65 -13.23 -5.77
C ASN A 25 -18.48 -12.28 -5.45
N SER A 26 -17.30 -12.55 -6.01
CA SER A 26 -16.14 -11.67 -5.89
C SER A 26 -16.42 -10.28 -6.46
N VAL A 27 -17.07 -10.21 -7.62
CA VAL A 27 -17.42 -8.93 -8.27
C VAL A 27 -18.43 -8.14 -7.43
N GLN A 28 -19.48 -8.79 -6.92
CA GLN A 28 -20.44 -8.15 -6.01
C GLN A 28 -19.75 -7.64 -4.74
N GLY A 29 -18.82 -8.42 -4.18
CA GLY A 29 -18.00 -8.02 -3.04
C GLY A 29 -17.08 -6.83 -3.33
N ILE A 30 -16.63 -6.67 -4.57
CA ILE A 30 -15.85 -5.51 -5.04
C ILE A 30 -16.72 -4.26 -5.11
N PHE A 31 -17.85 -4.29 -5.80
CA PHE A 31 -18.76 -3.14 -5.92
C PHE A 31 -19.28 -2.67 -4.56
N ARG A 32 -19.62 -3.61 -3.67
CA ARG A 32 -20.04 -3.28 -2.30
C ARG A 32 -18.98 -2.50 -1.51
N ARG A 33 -17.69 -2.82 -1.70
CA ARG A 33 -16.57 -2.15 -1.01
C ARG A 33 -16.12 -0.87 -1.72
N CYS A 34 -16.37 -0.75 -3.02
CA CYS A 34 -15.93 0.37 -3.84
C CYS A 34 -16.99 0.75 -4.87
N ARG A 35 -18.08 1.38 -4.42
CA ARG A 35 -19.18 1.84 -5.29
C ARG A 35 -18.72 2.75 -6.42
N ARG A 36 -17.62 3.50 -6.21
CA ARG A 36 -17.03 4.37 -7.24
C ARG A 36 -16.67 3.62 -8.53
N LEU A 37 -16.51 2.29 -8.49
CA LEU A 37 -16.26 1.50 -9.69
C LEU A 37 -17.48 1.34 -10.60
N GLU A 38 -18.70 1.57 -10.09
CA GLU A 38 -19.93 1.49 -10.91
C GLU A 38 -19.93 2.60 -11.97
N ASP A 39 -19.33 3.75 -11.66
CA ASP A 39 -19.25 4.93 -12.53
C ASP A 39 -17.94 5.02 -13.32
N VAL A 40 -17.02 4.05 -13.15
CA VAL A 40 -15.72 4.07 -13.83
C VAL A 40 -15.88 3.51 -15.24
N HIS A 41 -15.40 4.28 -16.22
CA HIS A 41 -15.27 3.80 -17.60
C HIS A 41 -14.33 2.59 -17.68
N GLN A 42 -14.77 1.55 -18.39
CA GLN A 42 -14.01 0.33 -18.64
C GLN A 42 -12.62 0.61 -19.24
N ASP A 43 -12.48 1.65 -20.08
CA ASP A 43 -11.20 2.03 -20.68
C ASP A 43 -10.16 2.38 -19.60
N ARG A 44 -10.55 3.16 -18.59
CA ARG A 44 -9.68 3.51 -17.45
C ARG A 44 -9.28 2.27 -16.65
N ALA A 45 -10.23 1.39 -16.35
CA ALA A 45 -9.94 0.15 -15.64
C ALA A 45 -8.98 -0.76 -16.43
N SER A 46 -9.15 -0.79 -17.76
CA SER A 46 -8.31 -1.57 -18.68
C SER A 46 -6.91 -0.98 -18.79
N GLU A 47 -6.77 0.34 -18.92
CA GLU A 47 -5.47 1.02 -18.91
C GLU A 47 -4.70 0.76 -17.62
N ASN A 48 -5.37 0.88 -16.46
CA ASN A 48 -4.74 0.60 -15.16
C ASN A 48 -4.32 -0.87 -15.05
N TRP A 49 -5.14 -1.80 -15.53
CA TRP A 49 -4.83 -3.23 -15.56
C TRP A 49 -3.58 -3.52 -16.40
N GLU A 50 -3.54 -2.99 -17.62
CA GLU A 50 -2.43 -3.15 -18.55
C GLU A 50 -1.13 -2.52 -18.03
N TYR A 51 -1.24 -1.37 -17.37
CA TYR A 51 -0.09 -0.75 -16.72
C TYR A 51 0.46 -1.61 -15.57
N LEU A 52 -0.41 -2.16 -14.72
CA LEU A 52 0.03 -3.06 -13.64
C LEU A 52 0.74 -4.31 -14.20
N ARG A 53 0.28 -4.82 -15.35
CA ARG A 53 0.97 -5.90 -16.07
C ARG A 53 2.33 -5.44 -16.59
N SER A 54 2.43 -4.26 -17.20
CA SER A 54 3.67 -3.74 -17.80
C SER A 54 4.78 -3.47 -16.79
N ILE A 55 4.45 -3.15 -15.54
CA ILE A 55 5.44 -2.97 -14.46
C ILE A 55 5.97 -4.29 -13.88
N GLY A 56 5.54 -5.44 -14.43
CA GLY A 56 6.05 -6.76 -14.08
C GLY A 56 5.23 -7.53 -13.06
N ILE A 57 3.97 -7.13 -12.81
CA ILE A 57 3.04 -7.94 -12.01
C ILE A 57 2.48 -9.04 -12.92
N GLU A 58 2.62 -10.29 -12.48
CA GLU A 58 2.07 -11.43 -13.21
C GLU A 58 0.55 -11.35 -13.30
N GLU A 59 -0.01 -11.63 -14.48
CA GLU A 59 -1.45 -11.51 -14.76
C GLU A 59 -2.31 -12.33 -13.79
N ARG A 60 -1.87 -13.54 -13.43
CA ARG A 60 -2.52 -14.39 -12.41
C ARG A 60 -2.64 -13.75 -11.01
N LYS A 61 -1.81 -12.73 -10.70
CA LYS A 61 -1.85 -12.02 -9.41
C LYS A 61 -2.77 -10.81 -9.44
N LEU A 62 -3.09 -10.27 -10.62
CA LEU A 62 -3.92 -9.06 -10.78
C LEU A 62 -5.32 -9.23 -10.18
N PRO A 63 -6.03 -10.36 -10.35
CA PRO A 63 -7.34 -10.55 -9.72
C PRO A 63 -7.27 -10.44 -8.19
N THR A 64 -6.24 -11.02 -7.57
CA THR A 64 -6.05 -10.94 -6.12
C THR A 64 -5.73 -9.53 -5.65
N ILE A 65 -4.96 -8.78 -6.44
CA ILE A 65 -4.58 -7.39 -6.16
C ILE A 65 -5.80 -6.47 -6.20
N VAL A 66 -6.59 -6.58 -7.27
CA VAL A 66 -7.82 -5.81 -7.45
C VAL A 66 -8.86 -6.19 -6.39
N SER A 67 -9.00 -7.48 -6.05
CA SER A 67 -9.88 -7.92 -4.95
C SER A 67 -9.49 -7.33 -3.59
N LYS A 68 -8.19 -7.08 -3.34
CA LYS A 68 -7.72 -6.42 -2.12
C LYS A 68 -7.95 -4.91 -2.16
N CYS A 69 -7.66 -4.26 -3.28
CA CYS A 69 -7.82 -2.82 -3.46
C CYS A 69 -8.52 -2.51 -4.79
N PRO A 70 -9.86 -2.57 -4.84
CA PRO A 70 -10.55 -2.37 -6.11
C PRO A 70 -10.42 -0.94 -6.65
N LYS A 71 -10.23 0.02 -5.73
CA LYS A 71 -10.02 1.44 -6.04
C LYS A 71 -8.88 1.66 -7.05
N ILE A 72 -7.90 0.76 -7.13
CA ILE A 72 -6.78 0.87 -8.08
C ILE A 72 -7.24 0.99 -9.54
N LEU A 73 -8.38 0.40 -9.91
CA LEU A 73 -8.95 0.51 -11.25
C LEU A 73 -9.66 1.84 -11.50
N ALA A 74 -9.99 2.58 -10.44
CA ALA A 74 -10.64 3.88 -10.52
C ALA A 74 -9.67 5.06 -10.42
N LEU A 75 -8.44 4.81 -9.96
CA LEU A 75 -7.41 5.86 -9.81
C LEU A 75 -7.01 6.41 -11.17
N ASP A 76 -6.55 7.65 -11.15
CA ASP A 76 -5.94 8.26 -12.33
C ASP A 76 -4.54 7.65 -12.57
N LEU A 77 -4.31 7.19 -13.80
CA LEU A 77 -3.07 6.51 -14.16
C LEU A 77 -1.88 7.47 -14.07
N TYR A 78 -2.00 8.66 -14.65
CA TYR A 78 -0.90 9.61 -14.83
C TYR A 78 -0.69 10.47 -13.60
N ASP A 79 -1.75 10.80 -12.86
CA ASP A 79 -1.65 11.66 -11.69
C ASP A 79 -1.39 10.90 -10.38
N LYS A 80 -1.71 9.60 -10.32
CA LYS A 80 -1.58 8.82 -9.08
C LYS A 80 -0.75 7.56 -9.22
N ILE A 81 -1.09 6.68 -10.15
CA ILE A 81 -0.43 5.36 -10.22
C ILE A 81 1.02 5.50 -10.68
N MET A 82 1.24 6.15 -11.83
CA MET A 82 2.58 6.29 -12.43
C MET A 82 3.57 7.04 -11.53
N PRO A 83 3.23 8.21 -10.94
CA PRO A 83 4.15 8.92 -10.05
C PRO A 83 4.50 8.09 -8.81
N THR A 84 3.54 7.35 -8.26
CA THR A 84 3.80 6.48 -7.11
C THR A 84 4.71 5.32 -7.48
N VAL A 85 4.49 4.67 -8.63
CA VAL A 85 5.38 3.60 -9.11
C VAL A 85 6.78 4.13 -9.37
N GLU A 86 6.92 5.31 -9.95
CA GLU A 86 8.23 5.90 -10.22
C GLU A 86 8.96 6.26 -8.93
N CYS A 87 8.27 6.83 -7.94
CA CYS A 87 8.84 7.03 -6.61
C CYS A 87 9.28 5.69 -5.96
N LEU A 88 8.49 4.63 -6.09
CA LEU A 88 8.91 3.32 -5.58
C LEU A 88 10.11 2.74 -6.35
N ARG A 89 10.28 3.09 -7.63
CA ARG A 89 11.45 2.71 -8.41
C ARG A 89 12.71 3.45 -7.99
N THR A 90 12.64 4.72 -7.61
CA THR A 90 13.81 5.44 -7.07
C THR A 90 14.26 4.85 -5.72
N LEU A 91 13.33 4.32 -4.94
CA LEU A 91 13.59 3.62 -3.68
C LEU A 91 14.07 2.16 -3.87
N GLY A 92 13.73 1.55 -5.01
CA GLY A 92 14.02 0.17 -5.33
C GLY A 92 15.31 -0.02 -6.11
N THR A 93 15.92 -1.19 -5.98
CA THR A 93 17.10 -1.52 -6.79
C THR A 93 16.75 -2.38 -8.00
N LYS A 94 15.62 -3.08 -7.94
CA LYS A 94 15.15 -3.98 -9.01
C LYS A 94 13.66 -3.75 -9.27
N PRO A 95 13.21 -3.69 -10.54
CA PRO A 95 11.78 -3.54 -10.88
C PRO A 95 10.88 -4.62 -10.22
N ARG A 96 11.40 -5.84 -10.06
CA ARG A 96 10.69 -6.94 -9.39
C ARG A 96 10.34 -6.66 -7.92
N GLU A 97 11.13 -5.85 -7.22
CA GLU A 97 10.87 -5.48 -5.82
C GLU A 97 9.62 -4.59 -5.73
N VAL A 98 9.50 -3.62 -6.64
CA VAL A 98 8.34 -2.73 -6.75
C VAL A 98 7.07 -3.52 -7.06
N ALA A 99 7.11 -4.38 -8.09
CA ALA A 99 5.97 -5.24 -8.43
C ALA A 99 5.56 -6.13 -7.25
N THR A 100 6.54 -6.67 -6.51
CA THR A 100 6.28 -7.50 -5.32
C THR A 100 5.65 -6.70 -4.19
N ALA A 101 6.12 -5.46 -3.94
CA ALA A 101 5.58 -4.58 -2.92
C ALA A 101 4.11 -4.22 -3.22
N ILE A 102 3.82 -3.83 -4.47
CA ILE A 102 2.45 -3.52 -4.93
C ILE A 102 1.56 -4.76 -4.79
N ALA A 103 2.04 -5.94 -5.19
CA ALA A 103 1.26 -7.18 -5.06
C ALA A 103 0.93 -7.55 -3.60
N LYS A 104 1.87 -7.27 -2.67
CA LYS A 104 1.66 -7.49 -1.23
C LYS A 104 0.68 -6.50 -0.63
N PHE A 105 0.79 -5.23 -0.99
CA PHE A 105 -0.05 -4.15 -0.45
C PHE A 105 -0.44 -3.14 -1.54
N PRO A 106 -1.50 -3.44 -2.33
CA PRO A 106 -1.89 -2.61 -3.47
C PRO A 106 -2.31 -1.19 -3.09
N HIS A 107 -2.77 -1.01 -1.85
CA HIS A 107 -3.14 0.30 -1.30
C HIS A 107 -1.98 1.30 -1.31
N ILE A 108 -0.72 0.86 -1.44
CA ILE A 108 0.42 1.77 -1.59
C ILE A 108 0.21 2.76 -2.76
N LEU A 109 -0.42 2.32 -3.85
CA LEU A 109 -0.70 3.14 -5.04
C LEU A 109 -1.86 4.13 -4.84
N SER A 110 -2.64 3.97 -3.76
CA SER A 110 -3.71 4.91 -3.40
C SER A 110 -3.25 6.02 -2.46
N ASN A 111 -2.04 5.91 -1.90
CA ASN A 111 -1.48 6.91 -1.00
C ASN A 111 -0.77 7.99 -1.82
N SER A 112 -0.90 9.24 -1.39
CA SER A 112 -0.16 10.35 -2.01
C SER A 112 1.33 10.24 -1.71
N VAL A 113 2.16 10.44 -2.73
CA VAL A 113 3.62 10.44 -2.57
C VAL A 113 4.03 11.58 -1.64
N GLU A 114 3.54 12.79 -1.89
CA GLU A 114 3.91 13.97 -1.10
C GLU A 114 3.35 13.92 0.33
N GLU A 115 2.14 13.39 0.53
CA GLU A 115 1.49 13.42 1.85
C GLU A 115 1.83 12.21 2.73
N LYS A 116 2.29 11.10 2.14
CA LYS A 116 2.55 9.86 2.89
C LYS A 116 3.97 9.34 2.72
N LEU A 117 4.48 9.21 1.49
CA LEU A 117 5.83 8.67 1.29
C LEU A 117 6.90 9.64 1.77
N CYS A 118 6.86 10.91 1.35
CA CYS A 118 7.88 11.90 1.73
C CYS A 118 7.99 12.09 3.26
N PRO A 119 6.88 12.25 4.02
CA PRO A 119 6.96 12.35 5.49
C PRO A 119 7.49 11.07 6.14
N LEU A 120 7.15 9.90 5.59
CA LEU A 120 7.65 8.63 6.11
C LEU A 120 9.16 8.48 5.88
N LEU A 121 9.65 8.87 4.70
CA LEU A 121 11.08 8.89 4.40
C LEU A 121 11.82 9.84 5.36
N ALA A 122 11.31 11.06 5.53
CA ALA A 122 11.89 12.05 6.43
C ALA A 122 11.93 11.56 7.88
N PHE A 123 10.87 10.91 8.36
CA PHE A 123 10.81 10.33 9.70
C PHE A 123 11.93 9.30 9.91
N PHE A 124 12.12 8.36 8.99
CA PHE A 124 13.18 7.36 9.12
C PHE A 124 14.58 7.95 8.94
N GLN A 125 14.75 8.97 8.10
CA GLN A 125 16.00 9.70 7.96
C GLN A 125 16.38 10.41 9.27
N ALA A 126 15.41 11.00 9.97
CA ALA A 126 15.62 11.62 11.28
C ALA A 126 16.07 10.61 12.36
N LEU A 127 15.76 9.33 12.19
CA LEU A 127 16.27 8.24 13.05
C LEU A 127 17.69 7.77 12.65
N GLY A 128 18.35 8.46 11.72
CA GLY A 128 19.70 8.14 11.24
C GLY A 128 19.75 6.99 10.24
N ILE A 129 18.62 6.60 9.65
CA ILE A 129 18.58 5.52 8.67
C ILE A 129 18.91 6.08 7.28
N PRO A 130 19.91 5.54 6.56
CA PRO A 130 20.21 5.99 5.20
C PRO A 130 19.06 5.67 4.24
N GLU A 131 18.78 6.58 3.30
CA GLU A 131 17.66 6.48 2.35
C GLU A 131 17.57 5.14 1.62
N LYS A 132 18.71 4.59 1.19
CA LYS A 132 18.79 3.27 0.54
C LYS A 132 18.25 2.13 1.42
N HIS A 133 18.42 2.22 2.74
CA HIS A 133 17.84 1.24 3.67
C HIS A 133 16.34 1.47 3.84
N ILE A 134 15.90 2.73 3.90
CA ILE A 134 14.48 3.07 4.01
C ILE A 134 13.70 2.54 2.80
N GLY A 135 14.22 2.76 1.58
CA GLY A 135 13.60 2.22 0.36
C GLY A 135 13.43 0.71 0.41
N LYS A 136 14.47 -0.03 0.82
CA LYS A 136 14.39 -1.48 1.03
C LYS A 136 13.35 -1.88 2.08
N MET A 137 13.25 -1.13 3.18
CA MET A 137 12.27 -1.41 4.24
C MET A 137 10.84 -1.22 3.73
N ILE A 138 10.57 -0.13 3.00
CA ILE A 138 9.24 0.14 2.43
C ILE A 138 8.88 -0.92 1.40
N LEU A 139 9.80 -1.35 0.54
CA LEU A 139 9.53 -2.41 -0.44
C LEU A 139 9.35 -3.79 0.21
N LEU A 140 10.04 -4.06 1.32
CA LEU A 140 9.87 -5.28 2.10
C LEU A 140 8.52 -5.31 2.82
N ASN A 141 8.17 -4.20 3.48
CA ASN A 141 6.94 -4.00 4.24
C ASN A 141 6.19 -2.72 3.78
N PRO A 142 5.48 -2.78 2.64
CA PRO A 142 4.77 -1.62 2.08
C PRO A 142 3.62 -1.12 2.97
N ARG A 143 3.22 -1.88 3.99
CA ARG A 143 2.22 -1.46 4.97
C ARG A 143 2.72 -0.32 5.86
N LEU A 144 4.03 -0.08 5.95
CA LEU A 144 4.60 1.03 6.73
C LEU A 144 3.97 2.39 6.39
N ILE A 145 3.63 2.61 5.11
CA ILE A 145 2.97 3.83 4.64
C ILE A 145 1.58 4.09 5.25
N SER A 146 0.92 3.03 5.72
CA SER A 146 -0.43 3.12 6.29
C SER A 146 -0.42 3.46 7.79
N TYR A 147 0.74 3.38 8.44
CA TYR A 147 0.85 3.71 9.85
C TYR A 147 0.93 5.22 10.05
N SER A 148 0.25 5.68 11.11
CA SER A 148 0.37 7.05 11.57
C SER A 148 1.77 7.28 12.11
N ILE A 149 2.48 8.28 11.59
CA ILE A 149 3.80 8.65 12.11
C ILE A 149 3.65 9.05 13.58
N GLU A 150 2.73 9.96 13.88
CA GLU A 150 2.54 10.55 15.21
C GLU A 150 2.09 9.56 16.27
N THR A 151 1.11 8.71 15.94
CA THR A 151 0.48 7.86 16.95
C THR A 151 0.97 6.42 16.96
N LYS A 152 1.59 5.95 15.87
CA LYS A 152 2.03 4.55 15.76
C LYS A 152 3.55 4.41 15.70
N LEU A 153 4.19 5.10 14.76
CA LEU A 153 5.63 4.93 14.55
C LEU A 153 6.43 5.59 15.69
N THR A 154 6.05 6.80 16.08
CA THR A 154 6.66 7.51 17.22
C THR A 154 6.49 6.75 18.53
N GLU A 155 5.34 6.11 18.75
CA GLU A 155 5.09 5.28 19.93
C GLU A 155 6.12 4.12 20.03
N ILE A 156 6.35 3.41 18.92
CA ILE A 156 7.34 2.33 18.84
C ILE A 156 8.76 2.87 19.04
N VAL A 157 9.10 4.01 18.46
CA VAL A 157 10.41 4.65 18.68
C VAL A 157 10.61 5.01 20.15
N ASN A 158 9.61 5.61 20.79
CA ASN A 158 9.66 5.97 22.20
C ASN A 158 9.79 4.75 23.11
N PHE A 159 9.09 3.66 22.77
CA PHE A 159 9.24 2.38 23.47
C PHE A 159 10.65 1.79 23.31
N LEU A 160 11.21 1.79 22.11
CA LEU A 160 12.60 1.33 21.91
C LEU A 160 13.60 2.23 22.67
N ALA A 161 13.35 3.53 22.72
CA ALA A 161 14.15 4.46 23.50
C ALA A 161 14.07 4.17 25.02
N SER A 162 12.88 3.85 25.55
CA SER A 162 12.69 3.51 26.97
C SER A 162 13.39 2.20 27.37
N LEU A 163 13.62 1.30 26.42
CA LEU A 163 14.45 0.10 26.59
C LEU A 163 15.96 0.40 26.55
N GLY A 164 16.38 1.67 26.46
CA GLY A 164 17.79 2.08 26.47
C GLY A 164 18.47 2.05 25.10
N LEU A 165 17.72 1.92 24.00
CA LEU A 165 18.28 1.87 22.64
C LEU A 165 18.55 3.26 22.01
N ASN A 166 18.46 4.34 22.79
CA ASN A 166 18.60 5.72 22.30
C ASN A 166 20.03 6.14 21.92
N LYS A 167 21.04 5.29 22.18
CA LYS A 167 22.44 5.59 21.86
C LYS A 167 22.84 5.11 20.45
N ASP A 168 23.78 5.82 19.83
CA ASP A 168 24.51 5.41 18.62
C ASP A 168 23.64 4.95 17.43
N GLY A 169 22.45 5.55 17.29
CA GLY A 169 21.49 5.21 16.23
C GLY A 169 20.98 3.77 16.31
N MET A 170 21.02 3.13 17.49
CA MET A 170 20.61 1.73 17.66
C MET A 170 19.15 1.49 17.28
N ILE A 171 18.25 2.44 17.57
CA ILE A 171 16.84 2.38 17.12
C ILE A 171 16.77 2.18 15.60
N GLY A 172 17.48 3.00 14.83
CA GLY A 172 17.54 2.88 13.38
C GLY A 172 18.07 1.51 12.93
N LYS A 173 19.14 1.01 13.56
CA LYS A 173 19.72 -0.31 13.26
C LYS A 173 18.74 -1.46 13.53
N VAL A 174 17.99 -1.40 14.63
CA VAL A 174 16.96 -2.38 14.99
C VAL A 174 15.85 -2.37 13.95
N ILE A 175 15.34 -1.20 13.60
CA ILE A 175 14.28 -1.02 12.60
C ILE A 175 14.72 -1.53 11.22
N VAL A 176 15.97 -1.26 10.81
CA VAL A 176 16.50 -1.76 9.52
C VAL A 176 16.60 -3.28 9.51
N LYS A 177 16.98 -3.90 10.63
CA LYS A 177 17.06 -5.36 10.75
C LYS A 177 15.68 -6.02 10.76
N ASP A 178 14.70 -5.40 11.41
CA ASP A 178 13.32 -5.90 11.44
C ASP A 178 12.29 -4.77 11.27
N PRO A 179 11.91 -4.45 10.01
CA PRO A 179 10.93 -3.40 9.73
C PRO A 179 9.50 -3.76 10.19
N TYR A 180 9.23 -5.04 10.52
CA TYR A 180 7.91 -5.47 10.97
C TYR A 180 7.62 -5.07 12.42
N ILE A 181 8.65 -4.74 13.21
CA ILE A 181 8.49 -4.24 14.59
C ILE A 181 7.57 -3.02 14.67
N MET A 182 7.56 -2.18 13.63
CA MET A 182 6.69 -1.00 13.53
C MET A 182 5.20 -1.33 13.46
N GLY A 183 4.86 -2.57 13.08
CA GLY A 183 3.48 -3.04 13.06
C GLY A 183 2.98 -3.58 14.41
N TYR A 184 3.85 -3.73 15.42
CA TYR A 184 3.48 -4.34 16.69
C TYR A 184 2.63 -3.40 17.54
N SER A 185 1.67 -3.93 18.28
CA SER A 185 0.96 -3.18 19.33
C SER A 185 1.75 -3.25 20.62
N ILE A 186 2.08 -2.10 21.19
CA ILE A 186 2.83 -2.00 22.45
C ILE A 186 1.95 -2.50 23.60
N GLU A 187 0.67 -2.14 23.62
CA GLU A 187 -0.34 -2.57 24.60
C GLU A 187 -0.41 -4.10 24.74
N LYS A 188 -0.40 -4.83 23.61
CA LYS A 188 -0.45 -6.30 23.61
C LYS A 188 0.82 -6.96 24.16
N ARG A 189 1.95 -6.25 24.23
CA ARG A 189 3.19 -6.72 24.85
C ARG A 189 3.35 -6.25 26.30
N LEU A 190 2.80 -5.10 26.68
CA LEU A 190 2.80 -4.61 28.06
C LEU A 190 1.88 -5.41 28.99
N ALA A 191 0.83 -6.06 28.46
CA ALA A 191 -0.05 -6.92 29.26
C ALA A 191 0.66 -8.12 29.92
N TYR A 192 1.84 -8.53 29.44
CA TYR A 192 2.65 -9.58 30.08
C TYR A 192 3.57 -9.08 31.20
N PHE A 193 3.78 -7.76 31.30
CA PHE A 193 4.69 -7.16 32.30
C PHE A 193 3.96 -6.43 33.44
N THR A 194 2.64 -6.28 33.37
CA THR A 194 1.83 -5.60 34.39
C THR A 194 0.91 -6.52 35.20
N VAL A 195 1.08 -7.84 35.14
CA VAL A 195 0.45 -8.76 36.10
C VAL A 195 1.47 -9.05 37.22
N PRO A 196 1.30 -8.49 38.43
CA PRO A 196 2.06 -8.95 39.59
C PRO A 196 1.62 -10.38 39.90
N GLN A 197 2.58 -11.30 40.08
CA GLN A 197 2.32 -12.57 40.77
C GLN A 197 2.19 -12.33 42.27
#